data_AF-A0A960J1M0-F1
#
_entry.id   AF-A0A960J1M0-F1
#
_cell.length_a   1.000
_cell.length_b   1.000
_cell.length_c   1.000
_cell.angle_alpha   90.00
_cell.angle_beta   90.00
_cell.angle_gamma   90.00
#
_symmetry.space_group_name_H-M   'P 1'
#
loop_
_entity.id
_entity.type
_entity.pdbx_description
1 polymer ?
#
loop_
_entity_poly.entity_id
_entity_poly.type
_entity_poly.pdbx_seq_one_letter_code
_entity_poly.pdbx_strand_id
1 'polypeptide(L)'
;MGPRHDRPDAGDRPAPPPLPVDPDLAPDDPGEPSATHRVAPTERGPAERRRAAPTVLAAVALGGALGAVARALVAERVGGGAGGFPWATFATNVAGSLALGVVLVLVLRAAAPHPLLRPFLATGLLGALTTFSTFVVEADRLVADGRPGLAGGYVVGSVALGLAAAAAGMAVGRRVPRRAGGR
;
A
#
# COMPACT_ATOMS: atom_id res chain seq x y z
N MET A 1 6.35 -47.37 -39.30
CA MET A 1 7.23 -46.96 -38.18
C MET A 1 6.83 -45.55 -37.77
N GLY A 2 6.14 -45.41 -36.64
CA GLY A 2 5.69 -44.13 -36.08
C GLY A 2 4.91 -44.40 -34.79
N PRO A 3 5.42 -44.03 -33.60
CA PRO A 3 4.80 -44.41 -32.34
C PRO A 3 3.57 -43.52 -32.06
N ARG A 4 2.42 -44.15 -31.81
CA ARG A 4 1.23 -43.48 -31.29
C ARG A 4 1.45 -43.22 -29.79
N HIS A 5 1.41 -41.95 -29.40
CA HIS A 5 1.34 -41.55 -28.00
C HIS A 5 -0.07 -41.83 -27.47
N ASP A 6 -0.21 -42.86 -26.66
CA ASP A 6 -1.41 -43.11 -25.86
C ASP A 6 -1.52 -42.04 -24.76
N ARG A 7 -2.63 -41.29 -24.76
CA ARG A 7 -3.00 -40.44 -23.63
C ARG A 7 -3.50 -41.35 -22.50
N PRO A 8 -3.05 -41.18 -21.24
CA PRO A 8 -3.64 -41.91 -20.13
C PRO A 8 -5.07 -41.44 -19.88
N ASP A 9 -5.95 -42.43 -19.78
CA ASP A 9 -7.39 -42.34 -19.51
C ASP A 9 -7.65 -41.56 -18.21
N ALA A 10 -8.48 -40.52 -18.29
CA ALA A 10 -8.88 -39.70 -17.16
C ALA A 10 -10.04 -40.35 -16.39
N GLY A 11 -9.88 -41.61 -16.00
CA GLY A 11 -10.98 -42.46 -15.56
C GLY A 11 -10.64 -43.41 -14.43
N ASP A 12 -9.92 -42.96 -13.39
CA ASP A 12 -9.88 -43.71 -12.11
C ASP A 12 -9.34 -42.90 -10.91
N ARG A 13 -9.83 -41.66 -10.69
CA ARG A 13 -9.56 -41.00 -9.40
C ARG A 13 -10.61 -41.46 -8.39
N PRO A 14 -10.20 -42.10 -7.28
CA PRO A 14 -11.15 -42.46 -6.23
C PRO A 14 -11.86 -41.20 -5.72
N ALA A 15 -13.18 -41.30 -5.56
CA ALA A 15 -13.99 -40.21 -5.01
C ALA A 15 -13.41 -39.79 -3.64
N PRO A 16 -13.37 -38.48 -3.32
CA PRO A 16 -12.94 -38.03 -2.01
C PRO A 16 -13.84 -38.68 -0.94
N PRO A 17 -13.27 -39.04 0.23
CA PRO A 17 -14.04 -39.67 1.29
C PRO A 17 -15.22 -38.77 1.67
N PRO A 18 -16.41 -39.35 1.96
CA PRO A 18 -17.54 -38.58 2.43
C PRO A 18 -17.12 -37.75 3.63
N LEU A 19 -17.42 -36.45 3.58
CA LEU A 19 -17.11 -35.54 4.67
C LEU A 19 -17.75 -36.05 5.97
N PRO A 20 -17.13 -35.82 7.14
CA PRO A 20 -17.67 -36.24 8.41
C PRO A 20 -19.11 -35.74 8.58
N VAL A 21 -20.03 -36.66 8.82
CA VAL A 21 -21.41 -36.35 9.19
C VAL A 21 -21.37 -35.58 10.50
N ASP A 22 -21.93 -34.37 10.51
CA ASP A 22 -22.02 -33.54 11.70
C ASP A 22 -22.84 -34.29 12.77
N PRO A 23 -22.24 -34.65 13.93
CA PRO A 23 -22.91 -35.42 14.97
C PRO A 23 -24.08 -34.67 15.62
N ASP A 24 -24.20 -33.36 15.38
CA ASP A 24 -25.29 -32.54 15.91
C ASP A 24 -26.55 -32.57 15.01
N LEU A 25 -26.48 -33.20 13.83
CA LEU A 25 -27.62 -33.33 12.92
C LEU A 25 -28.33 -34.68 13.14
N ALA A 26 -29.41 -34.68 13.92
CA ALA A 26 -30.26 -35.87 14.06
C ALA A 26 -30.96 -36.18 12.70
N PRO A 27 -31.00 -37.45 12.24
CA PRO A 27 -31.47 -37.79 10.89
C PRO A 27 -32.95 -37.49 10.58
N ASP A 28 -33.75 -37.09 11.57
CA ASP A 28 -35.19 -36.89 11.45
C ASP A 28 -35.69 -35.67 12.24
N ASP A 29 -34.89 -34.61 12.40
CA ASP A 29 -35.42 -33.35 12.94
C ASP A 29 -36.22 -32.61 11.84
N PRO A 30 -37.56 -32.55 11.89
CA PRO A 30 -38.35 -31.68 11.02
C PRO A 30 -38.31 -30.27 11.63
N GLY A 31 -37.09 -29.77 11.84
CA GLY A 31 -36.82 -28.44 12.35
C GLY A 31 -37.26 -27.44 11.31
N GLU A 32 -38.33 -26.71 11.63
CA GLU A 32 -38.90 -25.62 10.84
C GLU A 32 -37.81 -24.86 10.08
N PRO A 33 -37.97 -24.56 8.77
CA PRO A 33 -37.03 -23.71 8.07
C PRO A 33 -36.98 -22.39 8.84
N SER A 34 -35.88 -22.20 9.57
CA SER A 34 -35.70 -21.12 10.52
C SER A 34 -36.07 -19.80 9.84
N ALA A 35 -37.24 -19.27 10.17
CA ALA A 35 -37.85 -18.10 9.52
C ALA A 35 -37.07 -16.80 9.81
N THR A 36 -35.86 -16.91 10.37
CA THR A 36 -35.05 -15.80 10.87
C THR A 36 -33.71 -15.68 10.15
N HIS A 37 -33.42 -16.50 9.13
CA HIS A 37 -32.27 -16.27 8.24
C HIS A 37 -32.66 -15.91 6.81
N ARG A 38 -33.82 -15.25 6.63
CA ARG A 38 -33.98 -14.36 5.48
C ARG A 38 -33.10 -13.15 5.73
N VAL A 39 -31.83 -13.23 5.30
CA VAL A 39 -31.07 -12.03 4.98
C VAL A 39 -31.93 -11.30 3.97
N ALA A 40 -32.68 -10.30 4.43
CA ALA A 40 -33.34 -9.37 3.53
C ALA A 40 -32.28 -9.02 2.48
N PRO A 41 -32.60 -9.04 1.17
CA PRO A 41 -31.71 -8.46 0.20
C PRO A 41 -31.38 -7.09 0.77
N THR A 42 -30.16 -6.93 1.27
CA THR A 42 -29.68 -5.60 1.56
C THR A 42 -29.71 -5.05 0.16
N GLU A 43 -30.72 -4.23 -0.11
CA GLU A 43 -30.68 -3.34 -1.25
C GLU A 43 -29.42 -2.53 -0.99
N ARG A 44 -28.31 -3.09 -1.47
CA ARG A 44 -27.09 -2.37 -1.77
C ARG A 44 -27.59 -1.47 -2.87
N GLY A 45 -28.27 -0.38 -2.48
CA GLY A 45 -28.50 0.75 -3.33
C GLY A 45 -27.16 1.08 -3.96
N PRO A 46 -27.14 1.71 -5.14
CA PRO A 46 -25.91 2.01 -5.86
C PRO A 46 -25.02 2.91 -5.00
N ALA A 47 -24.29 2.31 -4.06
CA ALA A 47 -22.93 2.61 -3.72
C ALA A 47 -22.16 2.33 -5.02
N GLU A 48 -22.41 3.21 -5.99
CA GLU A 48 -21.54 3.49 -7.10
C GLU A 48 -20.16 3.45 -6.48
N ARG A 49 -19.41 2.41 -6.83
CA ARG A 49 -17.95 2.48 -6.84
C ARG A 49 -17.68 3.71 -7.67
N ARG A 50 -17.58 4.90 -7.03
CA ARG A 50 -17.24 6.15 -7.71
C ARG A 50 -15.89 5.87 -8.32
N ARG A 51 -15.90 5.45 -9.59
CA ARG A 51 -14.67 5.24 -10.36
C ARG A 51 -13.94 6.55 -10.20
N ALA A 52 -12.71 6.48 -9.71
CA ALA A 52 -11.88 7.67 -9.63
C ALA A 52 -11.93 8.35 -11.00
N ALA A 53 -12.31 9.63 -11.03
CA ALA A 53 -12.44 10.35 -12.29
C ALA A 53 -11.14 10.17 -13.10
N PRO A 54 -11.19 9.98 -14.42
CA PRO A 54 -9.98 9.76 -15.23
C PRO A 54 -8.89 10.80 -14.97
N THR A 55 -9.28 12.04 -14.69
CA THR A 55 -8.40 13.14 -14.32
C THR A 55 -7.66 12.92 -13.00
N VAL A 56 -8.28 12.29 -12.00
CA VAL A 56 -7.65 11.89 -10.74
C VAL A 56 -6.60 10.81 -10.98
N LEU A 57 -6.92 9.80 -11.79
CA LEU A 57 -5.97 8.75 -12.14
C LEU A 57 -4.77 9.30 -12.93
N ALA A 58 -5.02 10.21 -13.89
CA ALA A 58 -3.96 10.90 -14.61
C ALA A 58 -3.06 11.73 -13.67
N ALA A 59 -3.65 12.43 -12.69
CA ALA A 59 -2.90 13.17 -11.68
C ALA A 59 -2.03 12.24 -10.81
N VAL A 60 -2.56 11.11 -10.36
CA VAL A 60 -1.77 10.10 -9.62
C VAL A 60 -0.65 9.54 -10.50
N ALA A 61 -0.93 9.21 -11.76
CA ALA A 61 0.05 8.65 -12.68
C ALA A 61 1.20 9.62 -12.98
N LEU A 62 0.89 10.89 -13.28
CA LEU A 62 1.91 11.92 -13.52
C LEU A 62 2.75 12.18 -12.27
N GLY A 63 2.10 12.34 -11.11
CA GLY A 63 2.82 12.49 -9.84
C GLY A 63 3.71 11.27 -9.57
N GLY A 64 3.16 10.07 -9.76
CA GLY A 64 3.86 8.80 -9.56
C GLY A 64 5.08 8.63 -10.45
N ALA A 65 4.97 8.97 -11.74
CA ALA A 65 6.09 8.94 -12.66
C ALA A 65 7.22 9.89 -12.20
N LEU A 66 6.87 11.12 -11.82
CA LEU A 66 7.84 12.10 -11.30
C LEU A 66 8.49 11.61 -9.99
N GLY A 67 7.70 11.03 -9.08
CA GLY A 67 8.19 10.52 -7.80
C GLY A 67 9.14 9.34 -7.96
N ALA A 68 8.80 8.40 -8.84
CA ALA A 68 9.63 7.25 -9.15
C ALA A 68 10.96 7.67 -9.81
N VAL A 69 10.93 8.60 -10.77
CA VAL A 69 12.14 9.15 -11.41
C VAL A 69 12.99 9.90 -10.38
N ALA A 70 12.39 10.74 -9.54
CA ALA A 70 13.12 11.43 -8.48
C ALA A 70 13.82 10.46 -7.53
N ARG A 71 13.11 9.40 -7.08
CA ARG A 71 13.71 8.35 -6.24
C ARG A 71 14.86 7.62 -6.95
N ALA A 72 14.70 7.28 -8.23
CA ALA A 72 15.75 6.64 -9.02
C ALA A 72 17.00 7.52 -9.13
N LEU A 73 16.82 8.81 -9.43
CA LEU A 73 17.91 9.77 -9.52
C LEU A 73 18.62 9.98 -8.17
N VAL A 74 17.90 9.92 -7.05
CA VAL A 74 18.52 9.97 -5.71
C VAL A 74 19.33 8.70 -5.47
N ALA A 75 18.81 7.53 -5.82
CA ALA A 75 19.54 6.26 -5.69
C ALA A 75 20.84 6.24 -6.51
N GLU A 76 20.80 6.75 -7.75
CA GLU A 76 21.98 6.87 -8.61
C GLU A 76 23.03 7.82 -8.06
N ARG A 77 22.62 8.98 -7.51
CA ARG A 77 23.56 10.00 -7.02
C ARG A 77 24.14 9.73 -5.64
N VAL A 78 23.34 9.14 -4.75
CA VAL A 78 23.76 8.85 -3.37
C VAL A 78 24.58 7.55 -3.32
N GLY A 79 24.27 6.59 -4.19
CA GLY A 79 24.96 5.30 -4.25
C GLY A 79 24.85 4.48 -2.96
N GLY A 80 25.65 3.41 -2.87
CA GLY A 80 25.87 2.68 -1.62
C GLY A 80 26.78 3.48 -0.72
N GLY A 81 26.23 4.23 0.23
CA GLY A 81 27.04 5.13 1.07
C GLY A 81 28.05 4.38 1.95
N ALA A 82 28.98 5.14 2.52
CA ALA A 82 30.06 4.61 3.35
C ALA A 82 29.51 3.67 4.44
N GLY A 83 30.11 2.48 4.56
CA GLY A 83 29.67 1.47 5.50
C GLY A 83 28.39 0.73 5.10
N GLY A 84 27.99 0.73 3.83
CA GLY A 84 26.91 -0.11 3.29
C GLY A 84 25.51 0.18 3.84
N PHE A 85 25.29 1.35 4.44
CA PHE A 85 23.97 1.78 4.88
C PHE A 85 23.14 2.28 3.68
N PRO A 86 21.84 1.93 3.56
CA PRO A 86 21.00 2.33 2.42
C PRO A 86 20.53 3.79 2.48
N TRP A 87 21.48 4.73 2.35
CA TRP A 87 21.23 6.17 2.53
C TRP A 87 20.20 6.75 1.55
N ALA A 88 20.18 6.27 0.31
CA ALA A 88 19.22 6.76 -0.69
C ALA A 88 17.78 6.52 -0.23
N THR A 89 17.43 5.26 0.03
CA THR A 89 16.09 4.85 0.47
C THR A 89 15.72 5.48 1.82
N PHE A 90 16.66 5.52 2.76
CA PHE A 90 16.48 6.20 4.05
C PHE A 90 16.08 7.68 3.85
N ALA A 91 16.88 8.43 3.07
CA ALA A 91 16.66 9.85 2.85
C ALA A 91 15.36 10.12 2.10
N THR A 92 15.04 9.35 1.05
CA THR A 92 13.78 9.54 0.29
C THR A 92 12.56 9.26 1.15
N ASN A 93 12.61 8.23 2.01
CA ASN A 93 11.50 7.89 2.90
C ASN A 93 11.26 8.93 4.00
N VAL A 94 12.33 9.40 4.64
CA VAL A 94 12.25 10.43 5.70
C VAL A 94 11.82 11.78 5.11
N ALA A 95 12.45 12.22 4.01
CA ALA A 95 12.07 13.47 3.34
C ALA A 95 10.65 13.42 2.78
N GLY A 96 10.26 12.30 2.18
CA GLY A 96 8.90 12.07 1.69
C GLY A 96 7.86 12.12 2.81
N SER A 97 8.17 11.53 3.96
CA SER A 97 7.30 11.56 5.15
C SER A 97 7.13 12.98 5.71
N LEU A 98 8.21 13.76 5.79
CA LEU A 98 8.16 15.18 6.16
C LEU A 98 7.26 15.98 5.20
N ALA A 99 7.53 15.85 3.90
CA ALA A 99 6.78 16.55 2.85
C ALA A 99 5.30 16.15 2.87
N LEU A 100 4.99 14.87 3.08
CA LEU A 100 3.62 14.37 3.17
C LEU A 100 2.87 14.98 4.35
N GLY A 101 3.53 15.08 5.51
CA GLY A 101 2.97 15.76 6.68
C GLY A 101 2.60 17.23 6.40
N VAL A 102 3.49 17.96 5.71
CA VAL A 102 3.25 19.35 5.30
C VAL A 102 2.08 19.42 4.31
N VAL A 103 2.14 18.65 3.23
CA VAL A 103 1.14 18.63 2.15
C VAL A 103 -0.24 18.31 2.69
N LEU A 104 -0.35 17.31 3.56
CA LEU A 104 -1.64 16.89 4.11
C LEU A 104 -2.27 18.03 4.91
N VAL A 105 -1.51 18.74 5.74
CA VAL A 105 -2.05 19.86 6.52
C VAL A 105 -2.39 21.06 5.63
N LEU A 106 -1.53 21.42 4.67
CA LEU A 106 -1.79 22.55 3.78
C LEU A 106 -3.02 22.32 2.91
N VAL A 107 -3.18 21.12 2.35
CA VAL A 107 -4.32 20.78 1.51
C VAL A 107 -5.60 20.67 2.33
N LEU A 108 -5.57 20.07 3.52
CA LEU A 108 -6.76 19.99 4.39
C LEU A 108 -7.20 21.35 4.96
N ARG A 109 -6.29 22.31 5.10
CA ARG A 109 -6.60 23.66 5.61
C ARG A 109 -6.95 24.66 4.52
N ALA A 110 -6.73 24.33 3.26
CA ALA A 110 -7.10 25.18 2.13
C ALA A 110 -8.63 25.31 2.05
N ALA A 111 -9.13 26.53 1.85
CA ALA A 111 -10.58 26.77 1.76
C ALA A 111 -11.20 26.12 0.50
N ALA A 112 -10.45 26.06 -0.60
CA ALA A 112 -10.86 25.42 -1.85
C ALA A 112 -9.64 24.83 -2.58
N PRO A 113 -9.06 23.71 -2.10
CA PRO A 113 -7.95 23.07 -2.80
C PRO A 113 -8.45 22.47 -4.12
N HIS A 114 -7.65 22.62 -5.19
CA HIS A 114 -7.91 21.93 -6.44
C HIS A 114 -8.00 20.41 -6.18
N PRO A 115 -9.04 19.70 -6.67
CA PRO A 115 -9.29 18.30 -6.32
C PRO A 115 -8.15 17.35 -6.74
N LEU A 116 -7.34 17.75 -7.71
CA LEU A 116 -6.20 16.96 -8.20
C LEU A 116 -4.91 17.14 -7.39
N LEU A 117 -4.80 18.16 -6.52
CA LEU A 117 -3.57 18.42 -5.75
C LEU A 117 -3.23 17.27 -4.80
N ARG A 118 -4.21 16.76 -4.05
CA ARG A 118 -3.98 15.66 -3.11
C ARG A 118 -3.62 14.35 -3.83
N PRO A 119 -4.36 13.89 -4.84
CA PRO A 119 -3.96 12.70 -5.60
C PRO A 119 -2.59 12.83 -6.27
N PHE A 120 -2.29 13.99 -6.86
CA PHE A 120 -0.98 14.24 -7.51
C PHE A 120 0.17 14.25 -6.50
N LEU A 121 0.09 15.05 -5.44
CA LEU A 121 1.20 15.25 -4.50
C LEU A 121 1.32 14.10 -3.52
N ALA A 122 0.24 13.71 -2.85
CA ALA A 122 0.30 12.73 -1.77
C ALA A 122 0.40 11.31 -2.33
N THR A 123 -0.58 10.89 -3.13
CA THR A 123 -0.65 9.50 -3.63
C THR A 123 0.34 9.25 -4.77
N GLY A 124 0.45 10.19 -5.72
CA GLY A 124 1.37 10.07 -6.85
C GLY A 124 2.82 10.33 -6.44
N LEU A 125 3.19 11.61 -6.32
CA LEU A 125 4.57 12.06 -6.17
C LEU A 125 5.23 11.50 -4.90
N LEU A 126 4.67 11.80 -3.73
CA LEU A 126 5.25 11.38 -2.46
C LEU A 126 5.11 9.87 -2.25
N GLY A 127 3.98 9.30 -2.66
CA GLY A 127 3.77 7.84 -2.64
C GLY A 127 4.83 7.08 -3.42
N ALA A 128 5.18 7.52 -4.64
CA ALA A 128 6.20 6.88 -5.46
C ALA A 128 7.65 7.28 -5.13
N LEU A 129 7.85 8.46 -4.54
CA LEU A 129 9.14 8.90 -4.01
C LEU A 129 9.57 8.06 -2.80
N THR A 130 8.62 7.68 -1.96
CA THR A 130 8.87 6.75 -0.84
C THR A 130 8.72 5.30 -1.28
N THR A 131 9.38 4.38 -0.59
CA THR A 131 9.30 2.94 -0.90
C THR A 131 9.48 2.08 0.35
N PHE A 132 8.51 1.21 0.61
CA PHE A 132 8.62 0.20 1.67
C PHE A 132 9.25 -1.10 1.15
N SER A 133 8.94 -1.50 -0.09
CA SER A 133 9.46 -2.74 -0.67
C SER A 133 10.98 -2.73 -0.81
N THR A 134 11.56 -1.62 -1.28
CA THR A 134 13.02 -1.46 -1.38
C THR A 134 13.66 -1.48 0.01
N PHE A 135 13.06 -0.78 0.97
CA PHE A 135 13.51 -0.75 2.36
C PHE A 135 13.58 -2.16 2.98
N VAL A 136 12.56 -3.00 2.79
CA VAL A 136 12.55 -4.38 3.29
C VAL A 136 13.65 -5.22 2.64
N VAL A 137 13.80 -5.15 1.32
CA VAL A 137 14.84 -5.90 0.59
C VAL A 137 16.24 -5.48 1.02
N GLU A 138 16.47 -4.19 1.25
CA GLU A 138 17.75 -3.70 1.75
C GLU A 138 18.04 -4.15 3.18
N ALA A 139 17.02 -4.17 4.06
CA ALA A 139 17.17 -4.68 5.42
C ALA A 139 17.51 -6.19 5.41
N ASP A 140 16.84 -6.97 4.56
CA ASP A 140 17.13 -8.40 4.38
C ASP A 140 18.55 -8.63 3.86
N ARG A 141 18.98 -7.86 2.85
CA ARG A 141 20.36 -7.90 2.33
C ARG A 141 21.40 -7.61 3.41
N LEU A 142 21.16 -6.62 4.27
CA LEU A 142 22.07 -6.35 5.40
C LEU A 142 22.20 -7.53 6.35
N VAL A 143 21.14 -8.30 6.59
CA VAL A 143 21.19 -9.53 7.39
C VAL A 143 21.97 -10.62 6.64
N ALA A 144 21.68 -10.81 5.36
CA ALA A 144 22.37 -11.79 4.51
C ALA A 144 23.88 -11.51 4.40
N ASP A 145 24.28 -10.24 4.41
CA ASP A 145 25.67 -9.79 4.39
C ASP A 145 26.38 -9.93 5.77
N GLY A 146 25.72 -10.52 6.77
CA GLY A 146 26.28 -10.73 8.11
C GLY A 146 26.26 -9.47 8.99
N ARG A 147 25.38 -8.50 8.70
CA ARG A 147 25.33 -7.18 9.37
C ARG A 147 23.99 -6.91 10.09
N PRO A 148 23.51 -7.82 10.95
CA PRO A 148 22.18 -7.72 11.56
C PRO A 148 22.00 -6.49 12.45
N GLY A 149 23.06 -6.03 13.13
CA GLY A 149 23.01 -4.80 13.92
C GLY A 149 22.72 -3.56 13.07
N LEU A 150 23.31 -3.48 11.88
CA LEU A 150 23.03 -2.39 10.95
C LEU A 150 21.62 -2.51 10.37
N ALA A 151 21.16 -3.73 10.05
CA ALA A 151 19.80 -3.98 9.61
C ALA A 151 18.77 -3.50 10.64
N GLY A 152 18.96 -3.87 11.92
CA GLY A 152 18.11 -3.42 13.03
C GLY A 152 18.11 -1.89 13.18
N GLY A 153 19.28 -1.26 13.14
CA GLY A 153 19.41 0.20 13.16
C GLY A 153 18.72 0.88 11.98
N TYR A 154 18.84 0.31 10.77
CA TYR A 154 18.18 0.81 9.57
C TYR A 154 16.65 0.73 9.68
N VAL A 155 16.12 -0.40 10.17
CA VAL A 155 14.67 -0.59 10.35
C VAL A 155 14.10 0.37 11.39
N VAL A 156 14.67 0.36 12.60
CA VAL A 156 14.17 1.20 13.71
C VAL A 156 14.36 2.68 13.38
N GLY A 157 15.53 3.05 12.85
CA GLY A 157 15.84 4.42 12.46
C GLY A 157 14.88 4.94 11.38
N SER A 158 14.62 4.15 10.33
CA SER A 158 13.72 4.56 9.24
C SER A 158 12.30 4.80 9.73
N VAL A 159 11.77 3.91 10.58
CA VAL A 159 10.42 4.05 11.12
C VAL A 159 10.35 5.22 12.10
N ALA A 160 11.26 5.30 13.07
CA ALA A 160 11.26 6.36 14.08
C ALA A 160 11.43 7.74 13.45
N LEU A 161 12.42 7.93 12.57
CA LEU A 161 12.61 9.22 11.89
C LEU A 161 11.51 9.50 10.88
N GLY A 162 10.95 8.51 10.19
CA GLY A 162 9.81 8.70 9.29
C GLY A 162 8.58 9.23 10.02
N LEU A 163 8.25 8.64 11.18
CA LEU A 163 7.16 9.10 12.04
C LEU A 163 7.42 10.50 12.61
N ALA A 164 8.63 10.74 13.12
CA ALA A 164 9.02 12.06 13.64
C ALA A 164 8.98 13.14 12.54
N ALA A 165 9.44 12.80 11.33
CA ALA A 165 9.40 13.68 10.16
C ALA A 165 7.96 14.01 9.75
N ALA A 166 7.07 13.02 9.68
CA ALA A 166 5.65 13.26 9.40
C ALA A 166 5.01 14.17 10.46
N ALA A 167 5.27 13.93 11.75
CA ALA A 167 4.79 14.76 12.85
C ALA A 167 5.31 16.21 12.76
N ALA A 168 6.60 16.37 12.49
CA ALA A 168 7.22 17.67 12.28
C ALA A 168 6.62 18.40 11.06
N GLY A 169 6.41 17.69 9.95
CA GLY A 169 5.79 18.23 8.75
C GLY A 169 4.38 18.74 9.00
N MET A 170 3.58 17.97 9.73
CA MET A 170 2.25 18.41 10.16
C MET A 170 2.33 19.65 11.07
N ALA A 171 3.28 19.72 11.99
CA ALA A 171 3.47 20.88 12.85
C ALA A 171 3.87 22.14 12.05
N VAL A 172 4.77 22.00 11.07
CA VAL A 172 5.15 23.07 10.14
C VAL A 172 3.95 23.54 9.33
N GLY A 173 3.19 22.61 8.73
CA GLY A 173 1.98 22.94 7.97
C GLY A 173 0.91 23.66 8.79
N ARG A 174 0.84 23.41 10.11
CA ARG A 174 -0.07 24.13 11.03
C ARG A 174 0.37 25.58 11.30
N ARG A 175 1.67 25.86 11.25
CA ARG A 175 2.22 27.22 11.46
C ARG A 175 2.01 28.15 10.28
N VAL A 176 1.83 27.62 9.07
CA VAL A 176 1.51 28.43 7.89
C VAL A 176 0.14 29.09 8.11
N PRO A 177 0.05 30.44 8.09
CA PRO A 177 -1.22 31.14 8.23
C PRO A 177 -2.20 30.72 7.13
N ARG A 178 -3.48 30.59 7.48
CA ARG A 178 -4.52 30.44 6.45
C ARG A 178 -4.54 31.73 5.66
N ARG A 179 -4.21 31.69 4.37
CA ARG A 179 -4.56 32.79 3.47
C ARG A 179 -6.09 32.82 3.43
N ALA A 180 -6.68 33.83 4.06
CA ALA A 180 -8.09 34.14 3.85
C ALA A 180 -8.24 34.32 2.34
N GLY A 181 -9.10 33.51 1.71
CA GLY A 181 -9.40 33.65 0.29
C GLY A 181 -9.87 35.08 0.05
N GLY A 182 -9.09 35.83 -0.74
CA GLY A 182 -9.54 37.10 -1.28
C GLY A 182 -10.82 36.85 -2.07
N ARG A 183 -11.81 37.72 -1.82
CA ARG A 183 -13.14 37.74 -2.43
C ARG A 183 -13.08 37.74 -3.94
#